data_AF-A0AAW9LHJ6-F1
#
_entry.id   AF-A0AAW9LHJ6-F1
#
_cell.length_a   1.000
_cell.length_b   1.000
_cell.length_c   1.000
_cell.angle_alpha   90.00
_cell.angle_beta   90.00
_cell.angle_gamma   90.00
#
_symmetry.space_group_name_H-M   'P 1'
#
loop_
_entity.id
_entity.type
_entity.pdbx_description
1 polymer ?
#
loop_
_entity_poly.entity_id
_entity_poly.type
_entity_poly.pdbx_seq_one_letter_code
_entity_poly.pdbx_strand_id
1 'polypeptide(L)'
;MADFADELVVHVNEVERKLDGAQFGTFDVISAILDFNYSYNIYEARRLRSAAGDDLSSESADRLDSLLTELQLFGPAREHFKTLYFQWELIGLSRAMLYTAMPALTTAVAMILFFDTAGSLPGVTLGVGNILWLVLGAAMLSITPFVLLVSYILRIATIARRTLAMGPFILRETGRETGDGSE
;
A
#
# COMPACT_ATOMS: atom_id res chain seq x y z
N MET A 1 23.46 -21.75 10.78
CA MET A 1 22.17 -21.71 11.49
C MET A 1 22.06 -20.49 12.39
N ALA A 2 23.06 -20.23 13.25
CA ALA A 2 23.09 -19.02 14.09
C ALA A 2 22.96 -17.72 13.27
N ASP A 3 23.77 -17.56 12.21
CA ASP A 3 23.71 -16.33 11.37
C ASP A 3 22.33 -16.06 10.75
N PHE A 4 21.63 -17.09 10.24
CA PHE A 4 20.30 -16.92 9.65
C PHE A 4 19.23 -16.58 10.71
N ALA A 5 19.32 -17.22 11.89
CA ALA A 5 18.39 -16.94 12.98
C ALA A 5 18.60 -15.52 13.53
N ASP A 6 19.86 -15.09 13.68
CA ASP A 6 20.19 -13.73 14.13
C ASP A 6 19.74 -12.68 13.10
N GLU A 7 19.95 -12.93 11.80
CA GLU A 7 19.51 -12.03 10.74
C GLU A 7 17.97 -11.91 10.68
N LEU A 8 17.25 -13.02 10.85
CA LEU A 8 15.78 -13.02 10.92
C LEU A 8 15.27 -12.24 12.14
N VAL A 9 15.88 -12.44 13.31
CA VAL A 9 15.51 -11.72 14.55
C VAL A 9 15.74 -10.21 14.40
N VAL A 10 16.88 -9.81 13.81
CA VAL A 10 17.15 -8.39 13.52
C VAL A 10 16.08 -7.80 12.60
N HIS A 11 15.71 -8.54 11.55
CA HIS A 11 14.70 -8.07 10.59
C HIS A 11 13.30 -7.96 11.22
N VAL A 12 12.91 -8.93 12.05
CA VAL A 12 11.62 -8.90 12.78
C VAL A 12 11.58 -7.73 13.75
N ASN A 13 12.65 -7.49 14.52
CA ASN A 13 12.73 -6.35 15.43
C ASN A 13 12.68 -5.00 14.71
N GLU A 14 13.27 -4.91 13.51
CA GLU A 14 13.18 -3.70 12.70
C GLU A 14 11.75 -3.43 12.22
N VAL A 15 11.05 -4.48 11.78
CA VAL A 15 9.64 -4.40 11.38
C VAL A 15 8.77 -4.03 12.58
N GLU A 16 8.92 -4.70 13.72
CA GLU A 16 8.17 -4.41 14.95
C GLU A 16 8.33 -2.95 15.38
N ARG A 17 9.55 -2.43 15.38
CA ARG A 17 9.83 -1.01 15.69
C ARG A 17 9.22 -0.03 14.68
N LYS A 18 9.07 -0.41 13.41
CA LYS A 18 8.37 0.42 12.40
C LYS A 18 6.85 0.38 12.58
N LEU A 19 6.31 -0.70 13.13
CA LEU A 19 4.88 -0.81 13.45
C LEU A 19 4.52 -0.22 14.82
N ASP A 20 5.47 -0.12 15.75
CA ASP A 20 5.23 0.48 17.06
C ASP A 20 4.84 1.96 16.95
N GLY A 21 3.64 2.29 17.45
CA GLY A 21 3.04 3.62 17.33
C GLY A 21 2.46 3.98 15.96
N ALA A 22 2.52 3.08 14.96
CA ALA A 22 2.01 3.36 13.63
C ALA A 22 0.47 3.27 13.58
N GLN A 23 -0.19 4.29 13.03
CA GLN A 23 -1.64 4.26 12.83
C GLN A 23 -2.00 3.49 11.56
N PHE A 24 -2.91 2.54 11.68
CA PHE A 24 -3.43 1.76 10.56
C PHE A 24 -3.92 2.68 9.43
N GLY A 25 -3.38 2.48 8.22
CA GLY A 25 -3.67 3.31 7.03
C GLY A 25 -2.60 4.35 6.65
N THR A 26 -1.63 4.60 7.53
CA THR A 26 -0.44 5.39 7.16
C THR A 26 0.48 4.61 6.23
N PHE A 27 1.25 5.35 5.41
CA PHE A 27 2.24 4.77 4.50
C PHE A 27 3.27 3.88 5.23
N ASP A 28 3.56 4.18 6.50
CA ASP A 28 4.55 3.48 7.31
C ASP A 28 4.17 2.03 7.63
N VAL A 29 2.88 1.77 7.92
CA VAL A 29 2.38 0.41 8.16
C VAL A 29 2.50 -0.44 6.90
N ILE A 30 2.21 0.13 5.74
CA ILE A 30 2.21 -0.60 4.47
C ILE A 30 3.63 -0.81 3.97
N SER A 31 4.50 0.20 4.11
CA SER A 31 5.91 0.07 3.71
C SER A 31 6.59 -1.01 4.54
N ALA A 32 6.36 -1.08 5.85
CA ALA A 32 6.89 -2.12 6.72
C ALA A 32 6.41 -3.53 6.32
N ILE A 33 5.13 -3.70 6.01
CA ILE A 33 4.57 -4.99 5.57
C ILE A 33 5.04 -5.38 4.16
N LEU A 34 5.24 -4.39 3.27
CA LEU A 34 5.71 -4.63 1.90
C LEU A 34 7.21 -4.90 1.80
N ASP A 35 8.02 -4.32 2.68
CA ASP A 35 9.48 -4.47 2.68
C ASP A 35 9.93 -5.79 3.38
N PHE A 36 9.04 -6.46 4.12
CA PHE A 36 9.36 -7.78 4.70
C PHE A 36 9.48 -8.85 3.61
N ASN A 37 10.73 -9.25 3.32
CA ASN A 37 11.04 -10.20 2.25
C ASN A 37 10.85 -11.68 2.69
N TYR A 38 9.61 -12.06 2.98
CA TYR A 38 9.28 -13.41 3.42
C TYR A 38 9.66 -14.49 2.39
N SER A 39 9.62 -14.17 1.09
CA SER A 39 9.98 -15.11 0.03
C SER A 39 11.45 -15.50 0.06
N TYR A 40 12.33 -14.53 0.34
CA TYR A 40 13.74 -14.77 0.57
C TYR A 40 13.96 -15.63 1.82
N ASN A 41 13.29 -15.30 2.93
CA ASN A 41 13.41 -16.06 4.18
C ASN A 41 12.95 -17.52 4.04
N ILE A 42 11.87 -17.78 3.28
CA ILE A 42 11.42 -19.14 2.95
C ILE A 42 12.45 -19.87 2.07
N TYR A 43 13.02 -19.18 1.08
CA TYR A 43 14.03 -19.77 0.19
C TYR A 43 15.30 -20.15 0.97
N GLU A 44 15.80 -19.24 1.81
CA GLU A 44 16.93 -19.46 2.70
C GLU A 44 16.70 -20.63 3.67
N ALA A 45 15.52 -20.67 4.32
CA ALA A 45 15.16 -21.76 5.22
C ALA A 45 15.09 -23.11 4.50
N ARG A 46 14.51 -23.17 3.27
CA ARG A 46 14.52 -24.39 2.45
C ARG A 46 15.92 -24.80 2.02
N ARG A 47 16.77 -23.84 1.63
CA ARG A 47 18.14 -24.11 1.24
C ARG A 47 18.92 -24.70 2.41
N LEU A 48 18.78 -24.11 3.60
CA LEU A 48 19.44 -24.58 4.82
C LEU A 48 18.99 -26.00 5.19
N ARG A 49 17.69 -26.31 5.08
CA ARG A 49 17.16 -27.67 5.26
C ARG A 49 17.77 -28.64 4.25
N SER A 50 17.81 -28.27 2.97
CA SER A 50 18.33 -29.14 1.92
C SER A 50 19.84 -29.37 2.00
N ALA A 51 20.60 -28.36 2.48
CA ALA A 51 22.05 -28.41 2.57
C ALA A 51 22.53 -29.21 3.80
N ALA A 52 21.76 -29.16 4.90
CA ALA A 52 22.11 -29.87 6.11
C ALA A 52 21.58 -31.32 6.15
N GLY A 53 20.55 -31.66 5.38
CA GLY A 53 20.11 -33.06 5.22
C GLY A 53 19.88 -33.78 6.55
N ASP A 54 20.53 -34.93 6.73
CA ASP A 54 20.46 -35.75 7.95
C ASP A 54 21.47 -35.33 9.05
N ASP A 55 22.37 -34.36 8.78
CA ASP A 55 23.27 -33.81 9.80
C ASP A 55 22.52 -32.89 10.79
N LEU A 56 21.25 -32.57 10.51
CA LEU A 56 20.37 -31.86 11.42
C LEU A 56 19.82 -32.80 12.50
N SER A 57 19.95 -32.39 13.76
CA SER A 57 19.15 -33.01 14.83
C SER A 57 17.66 -32.91 14.53
N SER A 58 16.89 -33.95 14.90
CA SER A 58 15.44 -33.99 14.71
C SER A 58 14.74 -32.76 15.29
N GLU A 59 15.15 -32.32 16.48
CA GLU A 59 14.62 -31.12 17.14
C GLU A 59 14.85 -29.83 16.31
N SER A 60 16.00 -29.71 15.65
CA SER A 60 16.32 -28.54 14.81
C SER A 60 15.57 -28.57 13.49
N ALA A 61 15.35 -29.77 12.92
CA ALA A 61 14.54 -29.96 11.73
C ALA A 61 13.06 -29.59 11.99
N ASP A 62 12.50 -30.03 13.13
CA ASP A 62 11.12 -29.73 13.54
C ASP A 62 10.89 -28.24 13.76
N ARG A 63 11.85 -27.54 14.39
CA ARG A 63 11.81 -26.08 14.57
C ARG A 63 11.86 -25.34 13.25
N LEU A 64 12.69 -25.80 12.31
CA LEU A 64 12.81 -25.17 11.00
C LEU A 64 11.54 -25.35 10.17
N ASP A 65 10.89 -26.52 10.21
CA ASP A 65 9.59 -26.75 9.53
C ASP A 65 8.45 -25.95 10.17
N SER A 66 8.47 -25.76 11.49
CA SER A 66 7.52 -24.88 12.20
C SER A 66 7.66 -23.42 11.74
N LEU A 67 8.89 -22.90 11.74
CA LEU A 67 9.21 -21.56 11.24
C LEU A 67 8.81 -21.39 9.77
N LEU A 68 9.02 -22.41 8.94
CA LEU A 68 8.64 -22.38 7.53
C LEU A 68 7.12 -22.33 7.34
N THR A 69 6.36 -22.95 8.25
CA THR A 69 4.90 -22.92 8.28
C THR A 69 4.40 -21.53 8.66
N GLU A 70 5.01 -20.91 9.67
CA GLU A 70 4.67 -19.55 10.11
C GLU A 70 5.04 -18.50 9.05
N LEU A 71 6.21 -18.61 8.41
CA LEU A 71 6.60 -17.72 7.31
C LEU A 71 5.66 -17.81 6.10
N GLN A 72 5.02 -18.96 5.87
CA GLN A 72 4.02 -19.09 4.79
C GLN A 72 2.74 -18.30 5.08
N LEU A 73 2.38 -18.10 6.35
CA LEU A 73 1.19 -17.31 6.73
C LEU A 73 1.35 -15.82 6.37
N PHE A 74 2.58 -15.33 6.20
CA PHE A 74 2.84 -13.96 5.75
C PHE A 74 2.33 -13.68 4.33
N GLY A 75 2.30 -14.70 3.45
CA GLY A 75 1.75 -14.55 2.10
C GLY A 75 0.27 -14.15 2.12
N PRO A 76 -0.62 -14.99 2.70
CA PRO A 76 -2.02 -14.66 2.90
C PRO A 76 -2.25 -13.39 3.72
N ALA A 77 -1.47 -13.17 4.78
CA ALA A 77 -1.59 -11.97 5.60
C ALA A 77 -1.33 -10.70 4.77
N ARG A 78 -0.29 -10.69 3.93
CA ARG A 78 0.04 -9.55 3.06
C ARG A 78 -1.10 -9.21 2.10
N GLU A 79 -1.75 -10.21 1.49
CA GLU A 79 -2.91 -9.97 0.62
C GLU A 79 -4.11 -9.42 1.39
N HIS A 80 -4.33 -9.88 2.63
CA HIS A 80 -5.36 -9.32 3.50
C HIS A 80 -5.06 -7.86 3.88
N PHE A 81 -3.82 -7.54 4.27
CA PHE A 81 -3.40 -6.17 4.56
C PHE A 81 -3.49 -5.24 3.35
N LYS A 82 -3.15 -5.74 2.16
CA LYS A 82 -3.34 -5.00 0.91
C LYS A 82 -4.81 -4.62 0.75
N THR A 83 -5.72 -5.58 0.94
CA THR A 83 -7.16 -5.33 0.86
C THR A 83 -7.62 -4.26 1.86
N LEU A 84 -7.22 -4.38 3.12
CA LEU A 84 -7.56 -3.40 4.16
C LEU A 84 -7.02 -2.00 3.84
N TYR A 85 -5.81 -1.92 3.29
CA TYR A 85 -5.23 -0.65 2.88
C TYR A 85 -6.04 0.04 1.78
N PHE A 86 -6.37 -0.71 0.72
CA PHE A 86 -7.20 -0.18 -0.36
C PHE A 86 -8.55 0.32 0.16
N GLN A 87 -9.18 -0.43 1.05
CA GLN A 87 -10.43 -0.01 1.70
C GLN A 87 -10.25 1.29 2.49
N TRP A 88 -9.19 1.39 3.29
CA TRP A 88 -8.90 2.58 4.09
C TRP A 88 -8.65 3.82 3.21
N GLU A 89 -7.87 3.70 2.13
CA GLU A 89 -7.64 4.82 1.19
C GLU A 89 -8.93 5.25 0.50
N LEU A 90 -9.79 4.31 0.09
CA LEU A 90 -11.06 4.62 -0.54
C LEU A 90 -12.01 5.35 0.43
N ILE A 91 -12.03 4.94 1.70
CA ILE A 91 -12.80 5.62 2.74
C ILE A 91 -12.25 7.03 2.98
N GLY A 92 -10.92 7.17 3.08
CA GLY A 92 -10.24 8.45 3.24
C GLY A 92 -10.53 9.41 2.09
N LEU A 93 -10.40 8.93 0.85
CA LEU A 93 -10.74 9.66 -0.37
C LEU A 93 -12.21 10.10 -0.36
N SER A 94 -13.13 9.18 -0.08
CA SER A 94 -14.57 9.48 -0.04
C SER A 94 -14.88 10.59 0.97
N ARG A 95 -14.29 10.52 2.17
CA ARG A 95 -14.46 11.54 3.21
C ARG A 95 -13.85 12.89 2.82
N ALA A 96 -12.63 12.89 2.27
CA ALA A 96 -11.97 14.10 1.81
C ALA A 96 -12.73 14.77 0.66
N MET A 97 -13.19 13.97 -0.31
CA MET A 97 -14.07 14.42 -1.40
C MET A 97 -15.34 15.03 -0.85
N LEU A 98 -16.04 14.37 0.08
CA LEU A 98 -17.29 14.88 0.64
C LEU A 98 -17.09 16.23 1.34
N TYR A 99 -16.05 16.36 2.16
CA TYR A 99 -15.76 17.60 2.90
C TYR A 99 -15.27 18.75 2.02
N THR A 100 -14.62 18.46 0.90
CA THR A 100 -14.12 19.50 -0.01
C THR A 100 -15.09 19.85 -1.12
N ALA A 101 -15.86 18.88 -1.63
CA ALA A 101 -16.82 19.08 -2.70
C ALA A 101 -18.00 19.97 -2.27
N MET A 102 -18.50 19.82 -1.03
CA MET A 102 -19.58 20.66 -0.52
C MET A 102 -19.25 22.15 -0.54
N PRO A 103 -18.18 22.64 0.12
CA PRO A 103 -17.81 24.06 0.05
C PRO A 103 -17.41 24.48 -1.36
N ALA A 104 -16.69 23.64 -2.12
CA ALA A 104 -16.33 23.91 -3.51
C ALA A 104 -17.56 24.20 -4.40
N LEU A 105 -18.61 23.38 -4.27
CA LEU A 105 -19.86 23.52 -5.02
C LEU A 105 -20.64 24.74 -4.55
N THR A 106 -20.76 24.94 -3.23
CA THR A 106 -21.42 26.12 -2.66
C THR A 106 -20.74 27.40 -3.15
N THR A 107 -19.41 27.46 -3.17
CA THR A 107 -18.66 28.59 -3.70
C THR A 107 -18.90 28.79 -5.19
N ALA A 108 -18.86 27.72 -6.00
CA ALA A 108 -19.12 27.82 -7.43
C ALA A 108 -20.52 28.38 -7.73
N VAL A 109 -21.55 27.86 -7.04
CA VAL A 109 -22.94 28.33 -7.18
C VAL A 109 -23.06 29.79 -6.72
N ALA A 110 -22.46 30.15 -5.58
CA ALA A 110 -22.50 31.52 -5.08
C ALA A 110 -21.82 32.51 -6.06
N MET A 111 -20.69 32.13 -6.65
CA MET A 111 -20.02 32.93 -7.68
C MET A 111 -20.91 33.19 -8.89
N ILE A 112 -21.60 32.16 -9.39
CA ILE A 112 -22.51 32.30 -10.53
C ILE A 112 -23.72 33.17 -10.18
N LEU A 113 -24.33 32.98 -9.01
CA LEU A 113 -25.57 33.68 -8.64
C LEU A 113 -25.35 35.14 -8.24
N PHE A 114 -24.25 35.46 -7.57
CA PHE A 114 -24.05 36.77 -6.95
C PHE A 114 -22.96 37.62 -7.61
N PHE A 115 -22.08 37.03 -8.43
CA PHE A 115 -20.91 37.71 -8.99
C PHE A 115 -20.89 37.73 -10.52
N ASP A 116 -22.03 38.07 -11.14
CA ASP A 116 -22.24 38.12 -12.60
C ASP A 116 -21.71 39.42 -13.26
N THR A 117 -21.48 40.50 -12.50
CA THR A 117 -21.04 41.80 -13.06
C THR A 117 -19.72 42.28 -12.50
N ALA A 118 -18.86 42.84 -13.37
CA ALA A 118 -17.54 43.38 -13.05
C ALA A 118 -17.53 44.52 -12.00
N GLY A 119 -18.71 45.05 -11.63
CA GLY A 119 -18.89 46.09 -10.61
C GLY A 119 -19.23 45.58 -9.20
N SER A 120 -19.35 44.26 -9.00
CA SER A 120 -19.78 43.67 -7.71
C SER A 120 -18.77 43.83 -6.58
N LEU A 121 -17.48 44.02 -6.89
CA LEU A 121 -16.41 44.29 -5.92
C LEU A 121 -15.48 45.40 -6.42
N PRO A 122 -15.81 46.67 -6.16
CA PRO A 122 -14.94 47.78 -6.56
C PRO A 122 -13.65 47.79 -5.74
N GLY A 123 -12.56 48.24 -6.36
CA GLY A 123 -11.25 48.42 -5.72
C GLY A 123 -10.13 47.60 -6.36
N VAL A 124 -8.90 48.02 -6.05
CA VAL A 124 -7.66 47.42 -6.55
C VAL A 124 -6.78 47.10 -5.35
N THR A 125 -6.30 45.86 -5.29
CA THR A 125 -5.34 45.39 -4.28
C THR A 125 -4.10 44.88 -5.01
N LEU A 126 -2.92 45.38 -4.62
CA LEU A 126 -1.64 45.02 -5.24
C LEU A 126 -1.60 45.25 -6.77
N GLY A 127 -2.28 46.29 -7.25
CA GLY A 127 -2.35 46.60 -8.69
C GLY A 127 -3.29 45.70 -9.50
N VAL A 128 -3.99 44.77 -8.84
CA VAL A 128 -4.95 43.83 -9.46
C VAL A 128 -6.36 44.10 -8.91
N GLY A 129 -7.38 44.04 -9.76
CA GLY A 129 -8.77 44.23 -9.35
C GLY A 129 -9.22 43.19 -8.32
N ASN A 130 -9.93 43.63 -7.27
CA ASN A 130 -10.38 42.75 -6.17
C ASN A 130 -11.23 41.56 -6.65
N ILE A 131 -12.02 41.77 -7.71
CA ILE A 131 -12.82 40.72 -8.34
C ILE A 131 -11.95 39.57 -8.88
N LEU A 132 -10.74 39.86 -9.39
CA LEU A 132 -9.86 38.82 -9.92
C LEU A 132 -9.31 37.94 -8.80
N TRP A 133 -8.95 38.53 -7.66
CA TRP A 133 -8.54 37.77 -6.48
C TRP A 133 -9.63 36.84 -5.97
N LEU A 134 -10.88 37.33 -5.93
CA LEU A 134 -12.04 36.53 -5.56
C LEU A 134 -12.24 35.35 -6.53
N VAL A 135 -12.23 35.62 -7.84
CA VAL A 135 -12.39 34.59 -8.88
C VAL A 135 -11.29 33.54 -8.78
N LEU A 136 -10.03 33.95 -8.60
CA LEU A 136 -8.91 33.02 -8.43
C LEU A 136 -9.07 32.17 -7.17
N GLY A 137 -9.43 32.77 -6.04
CA GLY A 137 -9.66 32.05 -4.79
C GLY A 137 -10.81 31.04 -4.90
N ALA A 138 -11.93 31.46 -5.50
CA ALA A 138 -13.07 30.60 -5.76
C ALA A 138 -12.71 29.45 -6.71
N ALA A 139 -11.98 29.72 -7.79
CA ALA A 139 -11.52 28.70 -8.72
C ALA A 139 -10.59 27.67 -8.04
N MET A 140 -9.62 28.11 -7.23
CA MET A 140 -8.75 27.21 -6.47
C MET A 140 -9.57 26.33 -5.52
N LEU A 141 -10.53 26.92 -4.80
CA LEU A 141 -11.40 26.17 -3.89
C LEU A 141 -12.26 25.16 -4.66
N SER A 142 -12.80 25.54 -5.82
CA SER A 142 -13.63 24.66 -6.66
C SER A 142 -12.84 23.50 -7.30
N ILE A 143 -11.55 23.70 -7.61
CA ILE A 143 -10.69 22.66 -8.19
C ILE A 143 -10.16 21.67 -7.13
N THR A 144 -10.09 22.09 -5.87
CA THR A 144 -9.55 21.29 -4.74
C THR A 144 -10.03 19.82 -4.69
N PRO A 145 -11.35 19.50 -4.74
CA PRO A 145 -11.79 18.10 -4.69
C PRO A 145 -11.23 17.23 -5.82
N PHE A 146 -11.05 17.80 -7.02
CA PHE A 146 -10.50 17.08 -8.17
C PHE A 146 -8.99 16.83 -8.03
N VAL A 147 -8.26 17.80 -7.48
CA VAL A 147 -6.82 17.63 -7.20
C VAL A 147 -6.62 16.56 -6.15
N LEU A 148 -7.44 16.53 -5.10
CA LEU A 148 -7.43 15.47 -4.10
C LEU A 148 -7.71 14.11 -4.75
N LEU A 149 -8.76 14.01 -5.57
CA LEU A 149 -9.08 12.78 -6.30
C LEU A 149 -7.87 12.25 -7.11
N VAL A 150 -7.25 13.10 -7.91
CA VAL A 150 -6.07 12.74 -8.72
C VAL A 150 -4.90 12.30 -7.83
N SER A 151 -4.63 13.04 -6.75
CA SER A 151 -3.56 12.70 -5.80
C SER A 151 -3.76 11.32 -5.17
N TYR A 152 -4.97 11.00 -4.72
CA TYR A 152 -5.30 9.70 -4.16
C TYR A 152 -5.17 8.58 -5.20
N ILE A 153 -5.68 8.78 -6.42
CA ILE A 153 -5.55 7.81 -7.51
C ILE A 153 -4.07 7.54 -7.81
N LEU A 154 -3.25 8.58 -7.93
CA LEU A 154 -1.81 8.43 -8.20
C LEU A 154 -1.09 7.70 -7.06
N ARG A 155 -1.43 8.00 -5.81
CA ARG A 155 -0.87 7.31 -4.64
C ARG A 155 -1.21 5.83 -4.65
N ILE A 156 -2.48 5.50 -4.83
CA ILE A 156 -2.97 4.11 -4.91
C ILE A 156 -2.32 3.39 -6.10
N ALA A 157 -2.27 4.01 -7.28
CA ALA A 157 -1.67 3.43 -8.47
C ALA A 157 -0.15 3.20 -8.31
N THR A 158 0.56 4.09 -7.63
CA THR A 158 1.99 3.95 -7.34
C THR A 158 2.25 2.75 -6.43
N ILE A 159 1.45 2.59 -5.38
CA ILE A 159 1.55 1.46 -4.45
C ILE A 159 1.13 0.14 -5.14
N ALA A 160 0.06 0.18 -5.94
CA ALA A 160 -0.37 -0.95 -6.75
C ALA A 160 0.75 -1.40 -7.71
N ARG A 161 1.42 -0.47 -8.40
CA ARG A 161 2.58 -0.76 -9.27
C ARG A 161 3.74 -1.41 -8.53
N ARG A 162 4.05 -0.97 -7.30
CA ARG A 162 5.10 -1.59 -6.46
C ARG A 162 4.76 -3.02 -6.00
N THR A 163 3.48 -3.40 -6.03
CA THR A 163 3.00 -4.74 -5.61
C THR A 163 2.55 -5.64 -6.75
N LEU A 164 2.48 -5.14 -7.99
CA LEU A 164 2.15 -5.91 -9.20
C LEU A 164 3.27 -6.89 -9.60
N ALA A 165 4.44 -6.80 -8.97
CA ALA A 165 5.47 -7.82 -8.99
C ALA A 165 5.25 -8.84 -7.86
N MET A 166 4.10 -9.52 -7.85
CA MET A 166 4.02 -10.82 -7.18
C MET A 166 4.53 -11.86 -8.18
N GLY A 167 5.53 -12.63 -7.73
CA GLY A 167 6.33 -13.55 -8.51
C GLY A 167 5.58 -14.69 -9.21
N PRO A 168 6.32 -15.60 -9.84
CA PRO A 168 5.82 -16.42 -10.94
C PRO A 168 4.74 -17.39 -10.44
N PHE A 169 3.50 -17.15 -10.86
CA PHE A 169 2.56 -18.23 -11.08
C PHE A 169 3.08 -19.09 -12.25
N ILE A 170 4.19 -19.81 -12.04
CA ILE A 170 4.52 -20.99 -12.84
C ILE A 170 3.61 -22.08 -12.31
N LEU A 171 2.50 -22.25 -13.01
CA LEU A 171 1.75 -23.50 -13.01
C LEU A 171 2.75 -24.61 -13.35
N ARG A 172 3.14 -25.42 -12.36
CA ARG A 172 3.75 -26.72 -12.64
C ARG A 172 2.59 -27.66 -12.93
N GLU A 173 2.40 -28.02 -14.20
CA GLU A 173 1.63 -29.21 -14.56
C GLU A 173 2.31 -30.42 -13.92
N THR A 174 1.74 -30.91 -12.82
CA THR A 174 2.04 -32.24 -12.31
C THR A 174 1.24 -33.25 -13.12
N GLY A 175 1.91 -33.90 -14.08
CA GLY A 175 1.40 -35.05 -14.81
C GLY A 175 2.42 -36.21 -14.80
N ARG A 176 2.62 -36.81 -13.63
CA ARG A 176 2.98 -38.24 -13.45
C ARG A 176 1.64 -38.90 -13.06
N GLU A 177 1.13 -39.99 -13.60
CA GLU A 177 1.71 -41.28 -14.01
C GLU A 177 0.68 -42.05 -14.86
N THR A 178 1.15 -42.91 -15.77
CA THR A 178 0.76 -44.34 -15.99
C THR A 178 1.72 -44.79 -17.10
N GLY A 179 2.65 -45.70 -16.93
CA GLY A 179 2.55 -47.02 -16.31
C GLY A 179 3.12 -47.98 -17.35
N ASP A 180 4.07 -48.78 -16.88
CA ASP A 180 4.81 -49.84 -17.53
C ASP A 180 3.99 -50.77 -18.43
N GLY A 181 4.67 -51.37 -19.40
CA GLY A 181 4.12 -52.31 -20.38
C GLY A 181 5.20 -52.82 -21.32
N SER A 182 6.26 -53.40 -20.75
CA SER A 182 7.17 -54.30 -21.47
C SER A 182 6.45 -55.57 -21.93
N GLU A 183 6.51 -55.87 -23.23
CA GLU A 183 6.87 -57.17 -23.84
C GLU A 183 7.05 -57.02 -25.36
#